data_AF-A0A538A909-F1
#
_entry.id   AF-A0A538A909-F1
#
_cell.length_a   1.000
_cell.length_b   1.000
_cell.length_c   1.000
_cell.angle_alpha   90.00
_cell.angle_beta   90.00
_cell.angle_gamma   90.00
#
_symmetry.space_group_name_H-M   'P 1'
#
loop_
_entity.id
_entity.type
_entity.pdbx_description
1 polymer ?
#
loop_
_entity_poly.entity_id
_entity_poly.type
_entity_poly.pdbx_seq_one_letter_code
_entity_poly.pdbx_strand_id
1 'polypeptide(L)'
;MAYSANQNQARRYAAHFLEPSEHDLPAHTQSIIFWARANLAASRYGEQALGDRYLRLRYEEVCADPAGLAARLVDFLDSPTSVESMREVAATEIRPSPSIGRWRKREAAEIAELERAGGEALQAFGYA
;
A
#
# COMPACT_ATOMS: atom_id res chain seq x y z
N MET A 1 -2.15 -6.12 4.18
CA MET A 1 -3.46 -5.53 4.54
C MET A 1 -4.56 -6.56 4.74
N ALA A 2 -4.68 -7.62 3.93
CA ALA A 2 -5.65 -8.71 4.21
C ALA A 2 -5.50 -9.35 5.61
N TYR A 3 -4.27 -9.67 6.01
CA TYR A 3 -3.94 -10.21 7.35
C TYR A 3 -3.29 -9.19 8.28
N SER A 4 -3.48 -7.90 8.03
CA SER A 4 -2.99 -6.88 8.97
C SER A 4 -3.68 -7.08 10.33
N ALA A 5 -2.95 -6.94 11.43
CA ALA A 5 -3.58 -6.83 12.75
C ALA A 5 -4.33 -5.50 12.89
N ASN A 6 -3.85 -4.47 12.20
CA ASN A 6 -4.53 -3.18 12.10
C ASN A 6 -5.59 -3.23 10.98
N GLN A 7 -6.83 -3.51 11.36
CA GLN A 7 -8.01 -3.55 10.48
C GLN A 7 -8.92 -2.33 10.65
N ASN A 8 -8.44 -1.27 11.31
CA ASN A 8 -9.27 -0.12 11.66
C ASN A 8 -9.86 0.59 10.43
N GLN A 9 -9.10 0.69 9.34
CA GLN A 9 -9.56 1.30 8.09
C GLN A 9 -10.67 0.45 7.44
N ALA A 10 -10.44 -0.85 7.27
CA ALA A 10 -11.43 -1.76 6.70
C ALA A 10 -12.72 -1.77 7.53
N ARG A 11 -12.64 -1.87 8.87
CA ARG A 11 -13.83 -1.83 9.73
C ARG A 11 -14.65 -0.54 9.59
N ARG A 12 -14.00 0.60 9.34
CA ARG A 12 -14.68 1.89 9.25
C ARG A 12 -15.25 2.17 7.86
N TYR A 13 -14.54 1.72 6.81
CA TYR A 13 -14.79 2.22 5.46
C TYR A 13 -15.08 1.13 4.43
N ALA A 14 -14.81 -0.15 4.70
CA ALA A 14 -14.97 -1.21 3.70
C ALA A 14 -16.40 -1.29 3.15
N ALA A 15 -17.42 -1.09 3.98
CA ALA A 15 -18.82 -1.10 3.54
C ALA A 15 -19.17 -0.05 2.46
N HIS A 16 -18.36 1.00 2.29
CA HIS A 16 -18.54 1.98 1.21
C HIS A 16 -17.91 1.55 -0.12
N PHE A 17 -17.04 0.54 -0.08
CA PHE A 17 -16.32 0.02 -1.24
C PHE A 17 -16.76 -1.38 -1.63
N LEU A 18 -17.41 -2.13 -0.74
CA LEU A 18 -17.90 -3.47 -1.00
C LEU A 18 -19.27 -3.44 -1.66
N GLU A 19 -19.51 -4.40 -2.54
CA GLU A 19 -20.84 -4.69 -3.07
C GLU A 19 -21.65 -5.49 -2.03
N PRO A 20 -22.99 -5.47 -2.07
CA PRO A 20 -23.81 -6.22 -1.13
C PRO A 20 -23.48 -7.71 -1.04
N SER A 21 -23.14 -8.33 -2.18
CA SER A 21 -22.72 -9.75 -2.25
C SER A 21 -21.39 -10.05 -1.58
N GLU A 22 -20.59 -9.01 -1.28
CA GLU A 22 -19.25 -9.14 -0.72
C GLU A 22 -19.23 -8.97 0.79
N HIS A 23 -20.35 -8.54 1.40
CA HIS A 23 -20.46 -8.32 2.84
C HIS A 23 -20.37 -9.61 3.66
N ASP A 24 -20.76 -10.74 3.08
CA ASP A 24 -20.72 -12.05 3.73
C ASP A 24 -19.40 -12.81 3.49
N LEU A 25 -18.47 -12.21 2.72
CA LEU A 25 -17.16 -12.82 2.47
C LEU A 25 -16.30 -12.85 3.74
N PRO A 26 -15.28 -13.73 3.81
CA PRO A 26 -14.32 -13.70 4.90
C PRO A 26 -13.65 -12.33 5.06
N ALA A 27 -13.34 -11.93 6.30
CA ALA A 27 -12.80 -10.60 6.60
C ALA A 27 -11.49 -10.26 5.86
N HIS A 28 -10.63 -11.25 5.61
CA HIS A 28 -9.40 -11.05 4.83
C HIS A 28 -9.69 -10.76 3.35
N THR A 29 -10.73 -11.40 2.79
CA THR A 29 -11.22 -11.18 1.43
C THR A 29 -11.87 -9.80 1.31
N GLN A 30 -12.74 -9.43 2.25
CA GLN A 30 -13.28 -8.07 2.32
C GLN A 30 -12.16 -7.02 2.39
N SER A 31 -11.12 -7.29 3.20
CA SER A 31 -9.98 -6.38 3.37
C SER A 31 -9.15 -6.21 2.11
N ILE A 32 -8.95 -7.27 1.30
CA ILE A 32 -8.21 -7.14 0.04
C ILE A 32 -9.03 -6.42 -1.04
N ILE A 33 -10.34 -6.67 -1.10
CA ILE A 33 -11.26 -5.98 -2.04
C ILE A 33 -11.29 -4.48 -1.70
N PHE A 34 -11.50 -4.16 -0.42
CA PHE A 34 -11.43 -2.77 0.07
C PHE A 34 -10.09 -2.12 -0.28
N TRP A 35 -8.98 -2.80 0.03
CA TRP A 35 -7.65 -2.29 -0.28
C TRP A 35 -7.49 -2.00 -1.79
N ALA A 36 -7.88 -2.94 -2.63
CA ALA A 36 -7.75 -2.84 -4.08
C ALA A 36 -8.54 -1.65 -4.62
N ARG A 37 -9.82 -1.55 -4.28
CA ARG A 37 -10.70 -0.47 -4.76
C ARG A 37 -10.28 0.90 -4.24
N ALA A 38 -9.95 1.01 -2.96
CA ALA A 38 -9.52 2.27 -2.37
C ALA A 38 -8.19 2.78 -2.96
N ASN A 39 -7.21 1.89 -3.17
CA ASN A 39 -5.92 2.29 -3.72
C ASN A 39 -5.98 2.55 -5.23
N LEU A 40 -6.78 1.80 -5.99
CA LEU A 40 -7.02 2.11 -7.40
C LEU A 40 -7.71 3.47 -7.56
N ALA A 41 -8.73 3.77 -6.75
CA ALA A 41 -9.38 5.08 -6.76
C ALA A 41 -8.38 6.22 -6.43
N ALA A 42 -7.54 6.03 -5.41
CA ALA A 42 -6.51 7.00 -5.05
C ALA A 42 -5.45 7.17 -6.15
N SER A 43 -4.98 6.08 -6.77
CA SER A 43 -3.99 6.14 -7.88
C SER A 43 -4.58 6.85 -9.09
N ARG A 44 -5.81 6.49 -9.49
CA ARG A 44 -6.50 7.13 -10.62
C ARG A 44 -6.66 8.63 -10.39
N TYR A 45 -7.08 9.04 -9.19
CA TYR A 45 -7.18 10.46 -8.86
C TYR A 45 -5.82 11.16 -8.87
N GLY A 46 -4.79 10.55 -8.27
CA GLY A 46 -3.43 11.09 -8.27
C GLY A 46 -2.89 11.30 -9.68
N GLU A 47 -3.02 10.29 -10.54
CA GLU A 47 -2.53 10.33 -11.92
C GLU A 47 -3.31 11.31 -12.79
N GLN A 48 -4.64 11.34 -12.68
CA GLN A 48 -5.51 12.14 -13.56
C GLN A 48 -5.67 13.59 -13.11
N ALA A 49 -5.79 13.84 -11.80
CA ALA A 49 -6.11 15.16 -11.26
C ALA A 49 -4.88 15.91 -10.72
N LEU A 50 -3.85 15.20 -10.26
CA LEU A 50 -2.67 15.82 -9.66
C LEU A 50 -1.44 15.78 -10.59
N GLY A 51 -1.31 14.75 -11.43
CA GLY A 51 -0.20 14.62 -12.38
C GLY A 51 1.15 14.67 -11.68
N ASP A 52 1.98 15.63 -12.04
CA ASP A 52 3.31 15.86 -11.44
C ASP A 52 3.27 16.20 -9.94
N ARG A 53 2.08 16.52 -9.38
CA ARG A 53 1.87 16.72 -7.94
C ARG A 53 1.48 15.44 -7.20
N TYR A 54 1.61 14.27 -7.83
CA TYR A 54 1.38 12.97 -7.23
C TYR A 54 2.63 12.11 -7.24
N LEU A 55 3.05 11.65 -6.05
CA LEU A 55 4.13 10.68 -5.88
C LEU A 55 3.59 9.43 -5.19
N ARG A 56 3.67 8.30 -5.88
CA ARG A 56 3.38 6.98 -5.30
C ARG A 56 4.67 6.30 -4.86
N LEU A 57 4.74 5.93 -3.59
CA LEU A 57 5.85 5.18 -3.01
C LEU A 57 5.39 3.80 -2.55
N ARG A 58 6.17 2.76 -2.85
CA ARG A 58 5.91 1.41 -2.37
C ARG A 58 6.51 1.23 -0.99
N TYR A 59 5.69 0.75 -0.05
CA TYR A 59 6.12 0.58 1.33
C TYR A 59 7.35 -0.32 1.47
N GLU A 60 7.40 -1.41 0.70
CA GLU A 60 8.53 -2.34 0.70
C GLU A 60 9.83 -1.67 0.23
N GLU A 61 9.74 -0.79 -0.77
CA GLU A 61 10.89 -0.02 -1.25
C GLU A 61 11.33 1.01 -0.21
N VAL A 62 10.38 1.70 0.45
CA VAL A 62 10.65 2.65 1.55
C VAL A 62 11.42 1.96 2.68
N CYS A 63 11.04 0.74 3.02
CA CYS A 63 11.75 -0.02 4.03
C CYS A 63 13.10 -0.57 3.57
N ALA A 64 13.26 -0.88 2.27
CA ALA A 64 14.49 -1.45 1.73
C ALA A 64 15.58 -0.40 1.49
N ASP A 65 15.19 0.80 1.04
CA ASP A 65 16.08 1.94 0.85
C ASP A 65 15.43 3.24 1.39
N PRO A 66 15.42 3.43 2.72
CA PRO A 66 14.86 4.64 3.33
C PRO A 66 15.54 5.93 2.85
N ALA A 67 16.87 5.90 2.70
CA ALA A 67 17.65 7.07 2.36
C ALA A 67 17.42 7.51 0.90
N GLY A 68 17.42 6.57 -0.05
CA GLY A 68 17.13 6.89 -1.45
C GLY A 68 15.72 7.43 -1.64
N LEU A 69 14.73 6.89 -0.90
CA LEU A 69 13.36 7.36 -0.98
C LEU A 69 13.10 8.68 -0.26
N ALA A 70 13.82 8.95 0.82
CA ALA A 70 13.85 10.26 1.47
C ALA A 70 14.36 11.35 0.51
N ALA A 71 15.43 11.09 -0.22
CA ALA A 71 15.94 12.04 -1.21
C ALA A 71 14.89 12.34 -2.29
N ARG A 72 14.27 11.31 -2.87
CA ARG A 72 13.18 11.47 -3.85
C ARG A 72 12.01 12.29 -3.29
N LEU A 73 11.66 12.11 -2.02
CA LEU A 73 10.57 12.84 -1.39
C LEU A 73 10.91 14.32 -1.17
N VAL A 74 12.15 14.62 -0.75
CA VAL A 74 12.64 16.00 -0.60
C VAL A 74 12.60 16.74 -1.94
N ASP A 75 13.13 16.10 -2.99
CA ASP A 75 13.13 16.66 -4.34
C ASP A 75 11.71 16.88 -4.86
N PHE A 76 10.82 15.89 -4.68
CA PHE A 76 9.43 15.98 -5.10
C PHE A 76 8.65 17.09 -4.40
N LEU A 77 8.91 17.31 -3.11
CA LEU A 77 8.23 18.34 -2.31
C LEU A 77 8.81 19.74 -2.54
N ASP A 78 9.88 19.88 -3.33
CA ASP A 78 10.69 21.10 -3.42
C ASP A 78 11.04 21.64 -2.02
N SER A 79 11.41 20.73 -1.12
CA SER A 79 11.58 21.07 0.29
C SER A 79 12.86 21.88 0.50
N PRO A 80 12.84 22.92 1.35
CA PRO A 80 14.07 23.63 1.74
C PRO A 80 15.00 22.79 2.63
N THR A 81 14.57 21.58 3.02
CA THR A 81 15.39 20.68 3.83
C THR A 81 16.48 20.04 2.98
N SER A 82 17.68 19.95 3.54
CA SER A 82 18.79 19.22 2.90
C SER A 82 18.43 17.76 2.66
N VAL A 83 18.63 17.29 1.42
CA VAL A 83 18.53 15.88 1.04
C VAL A 83 19.39 15.01 1.96
N GLU A 84 20.60 15.45 2.30
CA GLU A 84 21.53 14.68 3.12
C GLU A 84 21.01 14.53 4.55
N SER A 85 20.49 15.61 5.13
CA SER A 85 19.89 15.54 6.47
C SER A 85 18.66 14.62 6.49
N MET A 86 17.82 14.64 5.45
CA MET A 86 16.66 13.75 5.39
C MET A 86 17.06 12.28 5.17
N ARG A 87 18.14 12.01 4.43
CA ARG A 87 18.72 10.67 4.30
C ARG A 87 19.13 10.11 5.66
N GLU A 88 19.85 10.89 6.45
CA GLU A 88 20.29 10.51 7.79
C GLU A 88 19.10 10.21 8.72
N VAL A 89 18.09 11.09 8.72
CA VAL A 89 16.86 10.88 9.50
C VAL A 89 16.15 9.61 9.05
N ALA A 90 15.94 9.41 7.76
CA ALA A 90 15.25 8.23 7.25
C ALA A 90 16.00 6.92 7.56
N ALA A 91 17.33 6.91 7.41
CA ALA A 91 18.16 5.76 7.77
C ALA A 91 18.09 5.45 9.28
N THR A 92 17.90 6.47 10.12
CA THR A 92 17.82 6.32 11.57
C THR A 92 16.43 5.89 12.05
N GLU A 93 15.38 6.50 11.49
CA GLU A 93 14.01 6.35 11.99
C GLU A 93 13.23 5.22 11.31
N ILE A 94 13.55 4.93 10.04
CA ILE A 94 12.84 3.89 9.29
C ILE A 94 13.54 2.55 9.53
N ARG A 95 12.76 1.59 10.03
CA ARG A 95 13.19 0.21 10.21
C ARG A 95 12.35 -0.70 9.31
N PRO A 96 12.95 -1.67 8.61
CA PRO A 96 12.20 -2.66 7.86
C PRO A 96 11.19 -3.35 8.77
N SER A 97 9.92 -3.37 8.36
CA SER A 97 8.90 -4.04 9.16
C SER A 97 9.06 -5.56 9.04
N PRO A 98 9.06 -6.31 10.17
CA PRO A 98 9.02 -7.77 10.13
C PRO A 98 7.70 -8.30 9.52
N SER A 99 6.76 -7.41 9.22
CA SER A 99 5.50 -7.75 8.57
C SER A 99 5.60 -7.96 7.07
N ILE A 100 6.65 -7.45 6.42
CA ILE A 100 6.87 -7.58 4.98
C ILE A 100 7.03 -9.07 4.65
N GLY A 101 6.30 -9.55 3.65
CA GLY A 101 6.33 -10.95 3.23
C GLY A 101 5.66 -11.95 4.17
N ARG A 102 5.06 -11.54 5.31
CA ARG A 102 4.36 -12.48 6.22
C ARG A 102 3.24 -13.28 5.55
N TRP A 103 2.61 -12.71 4.53
CA TRP A 103 1.54 -13.35 3.76
C TRP A 103 2.01 -14.65 3.08
N ARG A 104 3.30 -14.78 2.78
CA ARG A 104 3.89 -15.98 2.15
C ARG A 104 3.82 -17.23 3.03
N LYS A 105 3.47 -17.09 4.31
CA LYS A 105 3.28 -18.20 5.25
C LYS A 105 1.88 -18.81 5.16
N ARG A 106 0.98 -18.26 4.34
CA ARG A 106 -0.37 -18.77 4.10
C ARG A 106 -0.36 -19.90 3.09
N GLU A 107 -1.47 -20.65 3.05
CA GLU A 107 -1.62 -21.73 2.07
C GLU A 107 -1.74 -21.16 0.66
N ALA A 108 -1.23 -21.91 -0.33
CA ALA A 108 -1.21 -21.45 -1.73
C ALA A 108 -2.62 -21.17 -2.28
N ALA A 109 -3.62 -21.96 -1.87
CA ALA A 109 -5.02 -21.74 -2.26
C ALA A 109 -5.58 -20.42 -1.71
N GLU A 110 -5.26 -20.10 -0.44
CA GLU A 110 -5.67 -18.85 0.21
C GLU A 110 -5.00 -17.63 -0.45
N ILE A 111 -3.71 -17.76 -0.81
CA ILE A 111 -2.99 -16.73 -1.57
C ILE A 111 -3.63 -16.51 -2.94
N ALA A 112 -3.89 -17.58 -3.70
CA ALA A 112 -4.49 -17.49 -5.03
C ALA A 112 -5.90 -16.87 -5.00
N GLU A 113 -6.69 -17.15 -3.96
CA GLU A 113 -8.00 -16.51 -3.77
C GLU A 113 -7.87 -15.00 -3.53
N LEU A 114 -6.94 -14.60 -2.66
CA LEU A 114 -6.67 -13.19 -2.41
C LEU A 114 -6.09 -12.46 -3.63
N GLU A 115 -5.22 -13.11 -4.38
CA GLU A 115 -4.68 -12.58 -5.64
C GLU A 115 -5.78 -12.39 -6.66
N ARG A 116 -6.71 -13.34 -6.79
CA ARG A 116 -7.88 -13.18 -7.65
C ARG A 116 -8.78 -12.02 -7.19
N ALA A 117 -9.03 -11.91 -5.88
CA ALA A 117 -9.89 -10.85 -5.33
C ALA A 117 -9.26 -9.45 -5.42
N GLY A 118 -7.93 -9.34 -5.31
CA GLY A 118 -7.17 -8.09 -5.41
C GLY A 118 -6.57 -7.81 -6.80
N GLY A 119 -6.80 -8.69 -7.78
CA GLY A 119 -5.94 -8.87 -8.95
C GLY A 119 -5.61 -7.63 -9.76
N GLU A 120 -6.61 -6.83 -10.14
CA GLU A 120 -6.40 -5.60 -10.92
C GLU A 120 -5.43 -4.64 -10.19
N ALA A 121 -5.65 -4.43 -8.89
CA ALA A 121 -4.82 -3.54 -8.09
C ALA A 121 -3.42 -4.12 -7.86
N LEU A 122 -3.32 -5.43 -7.59
CA LEU A 122 -2.04 -6.10 -7.40
C LEU A 122 -1.17 -6.00 -8.66
N GLN A 123 -1.74 -6.23 -9.84
CA GLN A 123 -1.07 -6.06 -11.12
C GLN A 123 -0.68 -4.61 -11.37
N ALA A 124 -1.62 -3.67 -11.20
CA ALA A 124 -1.38 -2.24 -11.40
C ALA A 124 -0.27 -1.68 -10.50
N PHE A 125 -0.07 -2.27 -9.33
CA PHE A 125 0.97 -1.87 -8.37
C PHE A 125 2.22 -2.77 -8.36
N GLY A 126 2.31 -3.76 -9.26
CA GLY A 126 3.51 -4.60 -9.45
C GLY A 126 3.74 -5.65 -8.36
N TYR A 127 2.66 -6.25 -7.84
CA TYR A 127 2.70 -7.32 -6.83
C TYR A 127 2.32 -8.71 -7.36
N ALA A 128 1.76 -8.83 -8.56
CA ALA A 128 1.35 -10.08 -9.21
C ALA A 128 1.72 -10.06 -10.69
#